data_AF-A0AAJ2EF41-F1
#
_entry.id   AF-A0AAJ2EF41-F1
#
_cell.length_a   1.000
_cell.length_b   1.000
_cell.length_c   1.000
_cell.angle_alpha   90.00
_cell.angle_beta   90.00
_cell.angle_gamma   90.00
#
_symmetry.space_group_name_H-M   'P 1'
#
loop_
_entity.id
_entity.type
_entity.pdbx_description
1 polymer ?
#
loop_
_entity_poly.entity_id
_entity_poly.type
_entity_poly.pdbx_seq_one_letter_code
_entity_poly.pdbx_strand_id
1 'polypeptide(L)'
;MDLTAIAGAYQGIRNIKEIVSGFIDSKADAAAKEKVFDVKERLGAIQDTLFELRDTLAALQDENARLRAQVAAGEAWQQRAAEYKLVETTGGAIVYQYSGEPAHYACPNCFEGKKVSILQSNRSYKGSYSCKACDASYLLEPLKPIAPPRLY
;
A
#
# COMPACT_ATOMS: atom_id res chain seq x y z
N MET A 1 10.91 1.35 -19.69
CA MET A 1 10.42 0.47 -20.77
C MET A 1 8.98 0.14 -20.45
N ASP A 2 8.06 0.46 -21.37
CA ASP A 2 6.63 0.21 -21.19
C ASP A 2 6.26 -1.15 -21.80
N LEU A 3 5.29 -1.85 -21.21
CA LEU A 3 4.77 -3.15 -21.68
C LEU A 3 4.36 -3.10 -23.16
N THR A 4 3.94 -1.92 -23.62
CA THR A 4 3.60 -1.61 -25.01
C THR A 4 4.76 -1.84 -25.98
N ALA A 5 5.99 -1.49 -25.60
CA ALA A 5 7.18 -1.70 -26.43
C ALA A 5 7.56 -3.19 -26.53
N ILE A 6 7.42 -3.94 -25.44
CA ILE A 6 7.66 -5.39 -25.41
C ILE A 6 6.59 -6.13 -26.23
N ALA A 7 5.33 -5.71 -26.13
CA ALA A 7 4.24 -6.25 -26.94
C ALA A 7 4.45 -5.99 -28.43
N GLY A 8 4.94 -4.79 -28.80
CA GLY A 8 5.32 -4.48 -30.19
C GLY A 8 6.46 -5.35 -30.71
N ALA A 9 7.52 -5.54 -29.91
CA ALA A 9 8.64 -6.42 -30.25
C ALA A 9 8.19 -7.88 -30.45
N TYR A 10 7.30 -8.36 -29.58
CA TYR A 10 6.70 -9.69 -29.67
C TYR A 10 5.92 -9.89 -30.98
N GLN A 11 5.06 -8.94 -31.35
CA GLN A 11 4.33 -9.00 -32.62
C GLN A 11 5.27 -8.98 -33.83
N GLY A 12 6.34 -8.18 -33.78
CA GLY A 12 7.36 -8.16 -34.82
C GLY A 12 8.04 -9.52 -35.01
N ILE A 13 8.44 -10.17 -33.91
CA ILE A 13 9.07 -11.50 -33.96
C ILE A 13 8.10 -12.57 -34.44
N ARG A 14 6.83 -12.53 -34.03
CA ARG A 14 5.80 -13.44 -34.52
C ARG A 14 5.65 -13.34 -36.05
N ASN A 15 5.56 -12.12 -36.58
CA ASN A 15 5.43 -11.89 -38.01
C ASN A 15 6.65 -12.43 -38.77
N ILE A 16 7.86 -12.23 -38.24
CA ILE A 16 9.09 -12.78 -38.83
C ILE A 16 9.06 -14.32 -38.79
N LYS A 17 8.60 -14.94 -37.70
CA LYS A 17 8.48 -16.40 -37.56
C LYS A 17 7.49 -17.01 -38.57
N GLU A 18 6.40 -16.32 -38.85
CA GLU A 18 5.42 -16.71 -39.88
C GLU A 18 6.04 -16.62 -41.29
N ILE A 19 6.77 -15.54 -41.60
CA ILE A 19 7.51 -15.39 -42.87
C ILE A 19 8.54 -16.52 -43.03
N VAL A 20 9.36 -16.75 -42.00
CA VAL A 20 10.40 -17.81 -41.97
C VAL A 20 9.80 -19.19 -42.16
N SER A 21 8.63 -19.48 -41.57
CA SER A 21 7.95 -20.77 -41.74
C SER A 21 7.45 -20.97 -43.18
N GLY A 22 6.94 -19.92 -43.82
CA GLY A 22 6.56 -19.97 -45.25
C GLY A 22 7.74 -20.25 -46.19
N PHE A 23 8.97 -19.84 -45.82
CA PHE A 23 10.18 -20.18 -46.59
C PHE A 23 10.55 -21.67 -46.47
N ILE A 24 10.34 -22.30 -45.31
CA ILE A 24 10.59 -23.74 -45.11
C ILE A 24 9.68 -24.59 -46.00
N ASP A 25 8.42 -24.19 -46.14
CA ASP A 25 7.40 -24.91 -46.91
C ASP A 25 7.56 -24.75 -48.43
N SER A 26 8.42 -23.83 -48.87
CA SER A 26 8.71 -23.59 -50.29
C SER A 26 9.69 -24.62 -50.90
N LYS A 27 9.80 -24.63 -52.25
CA LYS A 27 10.80 -25.43 -53.00
C LYS A 27 12.23 -24.89 -52.91
N ALA A 28 12.62 -24.30 -51.78
CA ALA A 28 13.99 -23.82 -51.55
C ALA A 28 14.99 -24.99 -51.40
N ASP A 29 16.25 -24.72 -51.75
CA ASP A 29 17.37 -25.65 -51.62
C ASP A 29 17.62 -26.09 -50.16
N ALA A 30 18.16 -27.30 -49.98
CA ALA A 30 18.37 -27.89 -48.65
C ALA A 30 19.28 -27.03 -47.74
N ALA A 31 20.33 -26.44 -48.31
CA ALA A 31 21.24 -25.53 -47.59
C ALA A 31 20.56 -24.23 -47.13
N ALA A 32 19.58 -23.73 -47.91
CA ALA A 32 18.80 -22.56 -47.52
C ALA A 32 17.85 -22.91 -46.37
N LYS A 33 17.22 -24.09 -46.40
CA LYS A 33 16.35 -24.57 -45.32
C LYS A 33 17.09 -24.71 -43.99
N GLU A 34 18.32 -25.22 -43.98
CA GLU A 34 19.14 -25.33 -42.77
C GLU A 34 19.39 -23.96 -42.11
N LYS A 35 19.76 -22.93 -42.90
CA LYS A 35 19.95 -21.57 -42.38
C LYS A 35 18.64 -20.95 -41.86
N VAL A 36 17.52 -21.26 -42.50
CA VAL A 36 16.19 -20.81 -42.08
C VAL A 36 15.77 -21.49 -40.77
N PHE A 37 16.13 -22.76 -40.53
CA PHE A 37 15.92 -23.42 -39.24
C PHE A 37 16.71 -22.78 -38.10
N ASP A 38 17.99 -22.46 -38.31
CA ASP A 38 18.81 -21.73 -37.32
C ASP A 38 18.19 -20.37 -36.96
N VAL A 39 17.69 -19.62 -37.96
CA VAL A 39 16.96 -18.36 -37.72
C VAL A 39 15.67 -18.60 -36.93
N LYS A 40 14.90 -19.65 -37.25
CA LYS A 40 13.66 -19.99 -36.53
C LYS A 40 13.90 -20.34 -35.07
N GLU A 41 14.96 -21.09 -34.80
CA GLU A 41 15.36 -21.48 -33.44
C GLU A 41 15.75 -20.25 -32.61
N ARG A 42 16.58 -19.37 -33.17
CA ARG A 42 16.96 -18.10 -32.53
C ARG A 42 15.76 -17.19 -32.27
N LEU A 43 14.82 -17.11 -33.21
CA LEU A 43 13.57 -16.35 -33.03
C LEU A 43 12.71 -16.95 -31.90
N GLY A 44 12.72 -18.28 -31.75
CA GLY A 44 12.09 -18.95 -30.61
C GLY A 44 12.70 -18.53 -29.29
N ALA A 45 14.03 -18.61 -29.16
CA ALA A 45 14.74 -18.20 -27.94
C ALA A 45 14.50 -16.73 -27.57
N ILE A 46 14.47 -15.83 -28.56
CA ILE A 46 14.15 -14.41 -28.32
C ILE A 46 12.69 -14.26 -27.86
N GLN A 47 11.77 -15.01 -28.47
CA GLN A 47 10.35 -14.99 -28.08
C GLN A 47 10.17 -15.42 -26.62
N ASP A 48 10.84 -16.49 -26.20
CA ASP A 48 10.82 -16.98 -24.82
C ASP A 48 11.40 -15.94 -23.85
N THR A 49 12.55 -15.34 -24.20
CA THR A 49 13.18 -14.28 -23.40
C THR A 49 12.25 -13.07 -23.24
N LEU A 50 11.52 -12.69 -24.29
CA LEU A 50 10.56 -11.58 -24.21
C LEU A 50 9.37 -11.88 -23.31
N PHE A 51 8.91 -13.13 -23.25
CA PHE A 51 7.88 -13.53 -22.30
C PHE A 51 8.37 -13.41 -20.86
N GLU A 52 9.55 -13.94 -20.55
CA GLU A 52 10.16 -13.84 -19.22
C GLU A 52 10.36 -12.38 -18.78
N LEU A 53 10.82 -11.53 -19.71
CA LEU A 53 10.97 -10.10 -19.46
C LEU A 53 9.63 -9.41 -19.22
N ARG A 54 8.58 -9.77 -19.97
CA ARG A 54 7.23 -9.22 -19.77
C ARG A 54 6.70 -9.55 -18.38
N ASP A 55 6.83 -10.80 -17.97
CA ASP A 55 6.33 -11.28 -16.68
C ASP A 55 7.12 -10.65 -15.52
N THR A 56 8.44 -10.56 -15.66
CA THR A 56 9.29 -9.86 -14.68
C THR A 56 8.93 -8.38 -14.58
N LEU A 57 8.71 -7.71 -15.71
CA LEU A 57 8.35 -6.29 -15.72
C LEU A 57 6.98 -6.05 -15.09
N ALA A 58 6.00 -6.92 -15.36
CA ALA A 58 4.69 -6.86 -14.71
C ALA A 58 4.81 -7.02 -13.19
N ALA A 59 5.55 -8.03 -12.71
CA ALA A 59 5.79 -8.24 -11.28
C ALA A 59 6.49 -7.03 -10.61
N LEU A 60 7.48 -6.44 -11.28
CA LEU A 60 8.17 -5.25 -10.79
C LEU A 60 7.26 -4.02 -10.77
N GLN A 61 6.37 -3.86 -11.74
CA GLN A 61 5.39 -2.77 -11.77
C GLN A 61 4.38 -2.89 -10.63
N ASP A 62 3.86 -4.09 -10.37
CA ASP A 62 2.95 -4.35 -9.26
C ASP A 62 3.62 -4.10 -7.91
N GLU A 63 4.85 -4.58 -7.73
CA GLU A 63 5.62 -4.33 -6.52
C GLU A 63 5.92 -2.83 -6.34
N ASN A 64 6.26 -2.13 -7.42
CA ASN A 64 6.50 -0.69 -7.37
C ASN A 64 5.23 0.08 -6.96
N ALA A 65 4.08 -0.29 -7.51
CA ALA A 65 2.79 0.29 -7.14
C ALA A 65 2.46 0.02 -5.66
N ARG A 66 2.67 -1.20 -5.19
CA ARG A 66 2.47 -1.60 -3.78
C ARG A 66 3.38 -0.82 -2.83
N LEU A 67 4.65 -0.65 -3.19
CA LEU A 67 5.61 0.11 -2.38
C LEU A 67 5.27 1.60 -2.36
N ARG A 68 4.90 2.19 -3.51
CA ARG A 68 4.44 3.58 -3.58
C ARG A 68 3.21 3.82 -2.71
N ALA A 69 2.25 2.90 -2.72
CA ALA A 69 1.06 2.99 -1.87
C ALA A 69 1.41 2.94 -0.38
N GLN A 70 2.36 2.08 0.03
CA GLN A 70 2.83 2.02 1.41
C GLN A 70 3.57 3.29 1.85
N VAL A 71 4.40 3.86 0.97
CA VAL A 71 5.10 5.14 1.23
C VAL A 71 4.07 6.26 1.40
N ALA A 72 3.12 6.39 0.48
CA ALA A 72 2.07 7.40 0.55
C ALA A 72 1.21 7.27 1.84
N ALA A 73 0.87 6.04 2.24
CA ALA A 73 0.17 5.79 3.49
C ALA A 73 1.00 6.19 4.72
N GLY A 74 2.31 5.95 4.70
CA GLY A 74 3.24 6.38 5.74
C GLY A 74 3.35 7.89 5.85
N GLU A 75 3.50 8.59 4.72
CA GLU A 75 3.55 10.06 4.67
C GLU A 75 2.25 10.69 5.15
N ALA A 76 1.10 10.18 4.70
CA ALA A 76 -0.21 10.64 5.16
C ALA A 76 -0.38 10.44 6.67
N TRP A 77 0.08 9.31 7.21
CA TRP A 77 0.09 9.10 8.66
C TRP A 77 1.00 10.11 9.39
N GLN A 78 2.21 10.36 8.89
CA GLN A 78 3.13 11.32 9.52
C GLN A 78 2.55 12.74 9.53
N GLN A 79 1.94 13.18 8.42
CA GLN A 79 1.25 14.46 8.36
C GLN A 79 0.13 14.55 9.39
N ARG A 80 -0.70 13.50 9.47
CA ARG A 80 -1.78 13.44 10.47
C ARG A 80 -1.25 13.44 11.89
N ALA A 81 -0.18 12.68 12.16
CA ALA A 81 0.41 12.54 13.48
C ALA A 81 1.08 13.83 13.95
N ALA A 82 1.61 14.66 13.04
CA ALA A 82 2.21 15.95 13.37
C ALA A 82 1.24 16.94 14.00
N GLU A 83 -0.07 16.76 13.78
CA GLU A 83 -1.12 17.57 14.41
C GLU A 83 -1.46 17.12 15.85
N TYR A 84 -0.77 16.11 16.38
CA TYR A 84 -0.97 15.59 17.73
C TYR A 84 0.28 15.70 18.58
N LYS A 85 0.11 16.07 19.84
CA LYS A 85 1.19 16.15 20.82
C LYS A 85 0.91 15.21 21.99
N LEU A 86 1.93 14.49 22.43
CA LEU A 86 1.82 13.68 23.64
C LEU A 86 1.78 14.62 24.86
N VAL A 87 0.73 14.50 25.68
CA VAL A 87 0.53 15.33 26.86
C VAL A 87 0.13 14.47 28.05
N GLU A 88 0.51 14.92 29.24
CA GLU A 88 -0.06 14.42 30.49
C GLU A 88 -1.28 15.28 30.85
N THR A 89 -2.39 14.61 31.14
CA THR A 89 -3.66 15.27 31.50
C THR A 89 -3.75 15.49 33.00
N THR A 90 -4.68 16.33 33.44
CA THR A 90 -4.87 16.63 34.87
C THR A 90 -5.34 15.42 35.68
N GLY A 91 -5.95 14.42 35.02
CA GLY A 91 -6.24 13.11 35.61
C GLY A 91 -5.05 12.14 35.66
N GLY A 92 -3.86 12.54 35.19
CA GLY A 92 -2.62 11.76 35.21
C GLY A 92 -2.46 10.80 34.02
N ALA A 93 -3.37 10.79 33.04
CA ALA A 93 -3.22 9.97 31.85
C ALA A 93 -2.32 10.63 30.80
N ILE A 94 -1.47 9.84 30.16
CA ILE A 94 -0.65 10.24 29.01
C ILE A 94 -1.40 9.89 27.72
N VAL A 95 -1.75 10.90 26.94
CA VAL A 95 -2.56 10.76 25.71
C VAL A 95 -2.09 11.74 24.63
N TYR A 96 -2.55 11.55 23.39
CA TYR A 96 -2.27 12.50 22.31
C TYR A 96 -3.34 13.58 22.23
N GLN A 97 -2.96 14.85 22.33
CA GLN A 97 -3.87 15.99 22.17
C GLN A 97 -3.77 16.56 20.76
N TYR A 98 -4.93 16.78 20.13
CA TYR A 98 -5.01 17.46 18.84
C TYR A 98 -4.71 18.96 18.97
N SER A 99 -3.91 19.52 18.07
CA SER A 99 -3.55 20.94 18.07
C SER A 99 -4.57 21.86 17.39
N GLY A 100 -5.52 21.31 16.62
CA GLY A 100 -6.56 22.08 15.94
C GLY A 100 -7.91 22.07 16.67
N GLU A 101 -8.95 22.47 15.95
CA GLU A 101 -10.33 22.50 16.46
C GLU A 101 -11.21 21.43 15.81
N PRO A 102 -12.15 20.81 16.56
CA PRO A 102 -12.35 20.96 17.99
C PRO A 102 -11.23 20.29 18.81
N ALA A 103 -10.91 20.85 19.98
CA ALA A 103 -9.92 20.26 20.88
C ALA A 103 -10.37 18.87 21.35
N HIS A 104 -9.51 17.86 21.17
CA HIS A 104 -9.80 16.49 21.57
C HIS A 104 -8.53 15.69 21.86
N TYR A 105 -8.71 14.54 22.51
CA TYR A 105 -7.65 13.60 22.83
C TYR A 105 -7.81 12.30 22.03
N ALA A 106 -6.70 11.71 21.63
CA ALA A 106 -6.62 10.44 20.95
C ALA A 106 -5.94 9.37 21.82
N CYS A 107 -6.39 8.14 21.67
CA CYS A 107 -5.89 6.98 22.39
C CYS A 107 -4.44 6.66 22.00
N PRO A 108 -3.48 6.56 22.96
CA PRO A 108 -2.08 6.25 22.67
C PRO A 108 -1.92 4.88 21.99
N ASN A 109 -2.61 3.84 22.49
CA ASN A 109 -2.55 2.49 21.92
C ASN A 109 -2.97 2.44 20.44
N CYS A 110 -4.05 3.13 20.07
CA CYS A 110 -4.47 3.18 18.66
C CYS A 110 -3.52 4.04 17.81
N PHE A 111 -2.98 5.11 18.40
CA PHE A 111 -2.09 6.03 17.71
C PHE A 111 -0.78 5.34 17.32
N GLU A 112 -0.21 4.50 18.19
CA GLU A 112 0.95 3.64 17.86
C GLU A 112 0.65 2.68 16.70
N GLY A 113 -0.59 2.17 16.63
CA GLY A 113 -1.12 1.39 15.50
C GLY A 113 -1.44 2.21 14.25
N LYS A 114 -0.94 3.44 14.12
CA LYS A 114 -1.21 4.37 13.01
C LYS A 114 -2.69 4.67 12.79
N LYS A 115 -3.48 4.73 13.88
CA LYS A 115 -4.92 5.02 13.84
C LYS A 115 -5.30 6.04 14.91
N VAL A 116 -5.81 7.20 14.47
CA VAL A 116 -6.40 8.16 15.39
C VAL A 116 -7.76 7.64 15.87
N SER A 117 -7.88 7.35 17.16
CA SER A 117 -9.16 7.02 17.80
C SER A 117 -9.43 8.01 18.92
N ILE A 118 -10.44 8.87 18.72
CA ILE A 118 -10.78 9.95 19.65
C ILE A 118 -11.39 9.37 20.93
N LEU A 119 -10.83 9.74 22.06
CA LEU A 119 -11.31 9.35 23.39
C LEU A 119 -12.67 9.99 23.68
N GLN A 120 -13.63 9.16 24.08
CA GLN A 120 -15.00 9.59 24.38
C GLN A 120 -15.20 9.66 25.89
N SER A 121 -15.80 10.74 26.39
CA SER A 121 -16.10 10.86 27.82
C SER A 121 -17.12 9.79 28.23
N ASN A 122 -16.84 9.07 29.32
CA ASN A 122 -17.79 8.15 29.93
C ASN A 122 -18.84 8.87 30.78
N ARG A 123 -18.79 10.21 30.87
CA ARG A 123 -19.63 11.04 31.74
C ARG A 123 -19.60 10.59 33.20
N SER A 124 -18.50 9.97 33.63
CA SER A 124 -18.30 9.46 34.98
C SER A 124 -17.80 10.56 35.92
N TYR A 125 -18.15 10.49 37.20
CA TYR A 125 -17.57 11.35 38.25
C TYR A 125 -16.03 11.25 38.34
N LYS A 126 -15.46 10.13 37.87
CA LYS A 126 -14.02 9.88 37.82
C LYS A 126 -13.27 10.64 36.70
N GLY A 127 -13.96 11.40 35.85
CA GLY A 127 -13.29 12.06 34.73
C GLY A 127 -12.74 11.09 33.67
N SER A 128 -13.32 9.88 33.58
CA SER A 128 -12.82 8.82 32.70
C SER A 128 -13.30 8.98 31.25
N TYR A 129 -12.41 8.65 30.33
CA TYR A 129 -12.67 8.59 28.90
C TYR A 129 -12.30 7.21 28.37
N SER A 130 -13.08 6.70 27.42
CA SER A 130 -12.83 5.41 26.77
C SER A 130 -12.56 5.55 25.27
N CYS A 131 -11.68 4.70 24.77
CA CYS A 131 -11.50 4.50 23.34
C CYS A 131 -12.51 3.47 22.83
N LYS A 132 -13.34 3.81 21.83
CA LYS A 132 -14.30 2.86 21.24
C LYS A 132 -13.70 1.87 20.24
N ALA A 133 -12.40 2.00 19.94
CA ALA A 133 -11.71 1.10 19.02
C ALA A 133 -10.96 -0.04 19.72
N CYS A 134 -10.53 0.14 20.97
CA CYS A 134 -9.75 -0.85 21.72
C CYS A 134 -10.18 -0.99 23.19
N ASP A 135 -11.28 -0.36 23.59
CA ASP A 135 -11.88 -0.39 24.93
C ASP A 135 -10.99 0.10 26.09
N ALA A 136 -9.80 0.63 25.79
CA ALA A 136 -8.93 1.25 26.78
C ALA A 136 -9.61 2.46 27.45
N SER A 137 -9.41 2.62 28.76
CA SER A 137 -9.97 3.71 29.57
C SER A 137 -8.87 4.50 30.25
N TYR A 138 -9.00 5.82 30.26
CA TYR A 138 -8.02 6.77 30.76
C TYR A 138 -8.70 7.81 31.66
N LEU A 139 -8.01 8.28 32.70
CA LEU A 139 -8.48 9.36 33.58
C LEU A 139 -7.92 10.69 33.06
N LEU A 140 -8.76 11.49 32.41
CA LEU A 140 -8.33 12.74 31.78
C LEU A 140 -8.66 13.97 32.63
N GLU A 141 -9.79 13.93 33.32
CA GLU A 141 -10.24 15.00 34.22
C GLU A 141 -10.03 14.58 35.68
N PRO A 142 -9.85 15.54 36.61
CA PRO A 142 -9.83 15.26 38.03
C PRO A 142 -11.19 14.71 38.51
N LEU A 143 -11.18 14.06 39.69
CA LEU A 143 -12.39 13.62 40.37
C LEU A 143 -13.35 14.79 40.55
N LYS A 144 -14.56 14.69 39.99
CA LYS A 144 -15.62 15.66 40.23
C LYS A 144 -16.17 15.45 41.65
N PRO A 145 -16.47 16.53 42.40
CA PRO A 145 -17.11 16.41 43.71
C PRO A 145 -18.41 15.60 43.58
N ILE A 146 -18.62 14.65 44.48
CA ILE A 146 -19.88 13.91 44.56
C ILE A 146 -20.94 14.91 45.00
N ALA A 147 -21.86 15.27 44.11
CA ALA A 147 -23.01 16.10 44.49
C ALA A 147 -23.81 15.34 45.57
N PRO A 148 -24.18 15.98 46.69
CA PRO A 148 -24.98 15.32 47.70
C PRO A 148 -26.30 14.83 47.07
N PRO A 149 -26.82 13.67 47.49
CA PRO A 149 -28.11 13.19 47.00
C PRO A 149 -29.14 14.29 47.26
N ARG A 150 -29.91 14.64 46.22
CA ARG A 150 -31.08 15.52 46.40
C ARG A 150 -32.08 14.74 47.25
N LEU A 151 -32.14 15.07 48.54
CA LEU A 151 -33.22 14.65 49.42
C LEU A 151 -34.49 15.29 48.86
N TYR A 152 -35.41 14.46 48.34
CA TYR A 152 -36.75 14.85 47.92
C TYR A 152 -37.67 14.97 49.12
#